data_AF-A0A089VN98-F1
#
_entry.id   AF-A0A089VN98-F1
#
_cell.length_a   1.000
_cell.length_b   1.000
_cell.length_c   1.000
_cell.angle_alpha   90.00
_cell.angle_beta   90.00
_cell.angle_gamma   90.00
#
_symmetry.space_group_name_H-M   'P 1'
#
loop_
_entity.id
_entity.type
_entity.pdbx_description
1 polymer ?
#
loop_
_entity_poly.entity_id
_entity_poly.type
_entity_poly.pdbx_seq_one_letter_code
_entity_poly.pdbx_strand_id
1 'polypeptide(L)'
;MANFIKPYNDDPFVGHLATPITSSSLTRALLKNLPAYRFGLTPLLRGLEIGLAHGYFLIGPFAQLGPLRNSEIGLLAGFLSTIGLILILTLGLTIYGAATFGNQKSQGNTLQTKKAWDQFKGGFFVGACGSAGFAFICLSSIPTFTLN
;
A
#
# COMPACT_ATOMS: atom_id res chain seq x y z
N MET A 1 21.14 -19.92 29.19
CA MET A 1 21.27 -19.44 27.80
C MET A 1 19.91 -18.91 27.38
N ALA A 2 19.80 -17.65 26.92
CA ALA A 2 18.51 -17.08 26.54
C ALA A 2 18.03 -17.72 25.23
N ASN A 3 16.89 -18.41 25.26
CA ASN A 3 16.26 -18.96 24.05
C ASN A 3 15.47 -17.86 23.34
N PHE A 4 16.00 -17.42 22.20
CA PHE A 4 15.40 -16.38 21.36
C PHE A 4 14.29 -16.90 20.45
N ILE A 5 14.16 -18.23 20.33
CA ILE A 5 13.10 -18.90 19.57
C ILE A 5 12.20 -19.60 20.57
N LYS A 6 10.92 -19.25 20.55
CA LYS A 6 9.89 -19.82 21.42
C LYS A 6 8.68 -20.26 20.59
N PRO A 7 7.85 -21.18 21.10
CA PRO A 7 6.52 -21.41 20.55
C PRO A 7 5.74 -20.10 20.43
N TYR A 8 5.03 -19.91 19.33
CA TYR A 8 4.24 -18.70 19.15
C TYR A 8 3.06 -18.69 20.13
N ASN A 9 2.91 -17.59 20.86
CA ASN A 9 1.87 -17.43 21.89
C ASN A 9 1.89 -18.54 22.97
N ASP A 10 3.08 -19.08 23.26
CA ASP A 10 3.33 -20.15 24.22
C ASP A 10 2.58 -21.48 23.91
N ASP A 11 2.09 -21.65 22.68
CA ASP A 11 1.45 -22.88 22.21
C ASP A 11 2.33 -23.58 21.14
N PRO A 12 2.90 -24.76 21.45
CA PRO A 12 3.78 -25.50 20.54
C PRO A 12 3.05 -26.23 19.41
N PHE A 13 1.71 -26.30 19.42
CA PHE A 13 0.93 -26.95 18.36
C PHE A 13 0.54 -25.98 17.24
N VAL A 14 0.75 -24.67 17.45
CA VAL A 14 0.56 -23.66 16.42
C VAL A 14 1.75 -23.70 15.46
N GLY A 15 1.48 -23.78 14.16
CA GLY A 15 2.49 -23.77 13.08
C GLY A 15 3.19 -22.42 12.88
N HIS A 16 3.54 -21.73 13.96
CA HIS A 16 4.24 -20.44 13.95
C HIS A 16 5.26 -20.39 15.10
N LEU A 17 6.39 -19.71 14.89
CA LEU A 17 7.44 -19.52 15.91
C LEU A 17 7.58 -18.04 16.29
N ALA A 18 7.77 -17.79 17.58
CA ALA A 18 8.15 -16.48 18.10
C ALA A 18 9.67 -16.33 17.99
N THR A 19 10.10 -15.47 17.07
CA THR A 19 11.50 -15.12 16.83
C THR A 19 11.70 -13.62 17.01
N PRO A 20 12.95 -13.10 17.08
CA PRO A 20 13.22 -11.67 17.14
C PRO A 20 12.65 -10.90 15.94
N ILE A 21 12.47 -11.55 14.79
CA ILE A 21 11.88 -10.92 13.60
C ILE A 21 10.35 -10.91 13.72
N THR A 22 9.74 -12.04 14.10
CA THR A 22 8.27 -12.18 14.09
C THR A 22 7.56 -11.60 15.31
N SER A 23 8.23 -11.59 16.47
CA SER A 23 7.59 -11.33 17.76
C SER A 23 8.26 -10.26 18.63
N SER A 24 9.32 -9.60 18.14
CA SER A 24 9.93 -8.50 18.88
C SER A 24 8.96 -7.34 19.10
N SER A 25 9.20 -6.59 20.18
CA SER A 25 8.45 -5.37 20.50
C SER A 25 8.49 -4.36 19.36
N LEU A 26 9.64 -4.20 18.69
CA LEU A 26 9.81 -3.29 17.56
C LEU A 26 8.98 -3.73 16.35
N THR A 27 9.12 -4.97 15.87
CA THR A 27 8.36 -5.42 14.70
C THR A 27 6.87 -5.39 14.97
N ARG A 28 6.45 -5.81 16.17
CA ARG A 28 5.04 -5.77 16.58
C ARG A 28 4.51 -4.34 16.64
N ALA A 29 5.27 -3.39 17.17
CA ALA A 29 4.87 -1.99 17.22
C ALA A 29 4.76 -1.37 15.81
N LEU A 30 5.75 -1.63 14.95
CA LEU A 30 5.76 -1.13 13.57
C LEU A 30 4.57 -1.71 12.77
N LEU A 31 4.36 -3.03 12.82
CA LEU A 31 3.26 -3.67 12.10
C LEU A 31 1.89 -3.23 12.60
N LYS A 32 1.71 -3.06 13.91
CA LYS A 32 0.43 -2.58 14.48
C LYS A 32 0.09 -1.15 14.08
N ASN A 33 1.11 -0.32 13.82
CA ASN A 33 0.91 1.07 13.44
C ASN A 33 0.82 1.29 11.92
N LEU A 34 1.09 0.27 11.11
CA LEU A 34 0.89 0.35 9.66
C LEU A 34 -0.59 0.60 9.31
N PRO A 35 -0.90 1.34 8.23
CA PRO A 35 -2.27 1.71 7.86
C PRO A 35 -3.21 0.51 7.71
N ALA A 36 -2.68 -0.65 7.29
CA ALA A 36 -3.44 -1.89 7.16
C ALA A 36 -3.97 -2.41 8.50
N TYR A 37 -3.20 -2.26 9.59
CA TYR A 37 -3.49 -2.87 10.90
C TYR A 37 -3.80 -1.84 12.00
N ARG A 38 -3.58 -0.54 11.73
CA ARG A 38 -3.79 0.56 12.69
C ARG A 38 -5.23 0.57 13.20
N PHE A 39 -5.37 0.56 14.52
CA PHE A 39 -6.66 0.59 15.19
C PHE A 39 -7.34 1.96 15.01
N GLY A 40 -8.68 1.99 14.99
CA GLY A 40 -9.46 3.23 14.92
C GLY A 40 -9.58 3.87 13.53
N LEU A 41 -8.95 3.32 12.49
CA LEU A 41 -9.10 3.83 11.12
C LEU A 41 -10.30 3.25 10.38
N THR A 42 -11.02 4.12 9.68
CA THR A 42 -12.03 3.73 8.70
C THR A 42 -11.38 3.05 7.49
N PRO A 43 -12.05 2.07 6.84
CA PRO A 43 -11.50 1.38 5.67
C PRO A 43 -11.09 2.32 4.52
N LEU A 44 -11.80 3.43 4.35
CA LEU A 44 -11.48 4.46 3.36
C LEU A 44 -10.12 5.13 3.64
N LEU A 45 -9.87 5.54 4.89
CA LEU A 45 -8.61 6.20 5.26
C LEU A 45 -7.41 5.25 5.12
N ARG A 46 -7.62 3.97 5.43
CA ARG A 46 -6.60 2.93 5.21
C ARG A 46 -6.25 2.81 3.74
N GLY A 47 -7.27 2.72 2.88
CA GLY A 47 -7.09 2.67 1.43
C GLY A 47 -6.36 3.91 0.93
N LEU A 48 -6.74 5.09 1.41
CA LEU A 48 -6.14 6.36 1.04
C LEU A 48 -4.65 6.43 1.37
N GLU A 49 -4.26 6.13 2.61
CA GLU A 49 -2.86 6.20 3.04
C GLU A 49 -1.97 5.19 2.29
N ILE A 50 -2.50 3.99 2.03
CA ILE A 50 -1.81 2.98 1.22
C ILE A 50 -1.71 3.44 -0.23
N GLY A 51 -2.78 3.99 -0.80
CA GLY A 51 -2.80 4.56 -2.15
C GLY A 51 -1.78 5.68 -2.30
N LEU A 52 -1.73 6.61 -1.35
CA LEU A 52 -0.78 7.72 -1.34
C LEU A 52 0.68 7.23 -1.37
N ALA A 53 1.01 6.21 -0.56
CA ALA A 53 2.35 5.64 -0.55
C ALA A 53 2.71 4.96 -1.89
N HIS A 54 1.78 4.17 -2.45
CA HIS A 54 2.03 3.42 -3.67
C HIS A 54 2.08 4.31 -4.91
N GLY A 55 1.20 5.30 -5.04
CA GLY A 55 1.20 6.23 -6.16
C GLY A 55 2.46 7.12 -6.18
N TYR A 56 2.94 7.54 -5.02
CA TYR A 56 4.20 8.26 -4.89
C TYR A 56 5.42 7.39 -5.24
N PHE A 57 5.43 6.13 -4.78
CA PHE A 57 6.56 5.22 -5.02
C PHE A 57 6.67 4.77 -6.49
N LEU A 58 5.54 4.44 -7.12
CA LEU A 58 5.53 3.78 -8.44
C LEU A 58 6.00 4.68 -9.58
N ILE A 59 5.95 6.00 -9.43
CA ILE A 59 6.43 6.93 -10.47
C ILE A 59 7.94 6.81 -10.72
N GLY A 60 8.73 6.48 -9.69
CA GLY A 60 10.19 6.47 -9.75
C GLY A 60 10.73 5.50 -10.80
N PRO A 61 10.36 4.20 -10.75
CA PRO A 61 10.77 3.22 -11.76
C PRO A 61 10.37 3.61 -13.18
N PHE A 62 9.13 4.08 -13.40
CA PHE A 62 8.67 4.41 -14.75
C PHE A 62 9.31 5.68 -15.32
N ALA A 63 9.59 6.68 -14.47
CA ALA A 63 10.25 7.91 -14.91
C ALA A 63 11.75 7.68 -15.22
N GLN A 64 12.47 6.94 -14.38
CA GLN A 64 13.93 6.80 -14.49
C GLN A 64 14.39 5.58 -15.30
N LEU A 65 13.65 4.47 -15.24
CA LEU A 65 13.99 3.21 -15.90
C LEU A 65 13.06 2.88 -17.08
N GLY A 66 12.14 3.80 -17.41
CA GLY A 66 11.24 3.65 -18.54
C GLY A 66 11.93 3.77 -19.91
N PRO A 67 11.29 3.28 -20.98
CA PRO A 67 11.85 3.32 -22.34
C PRO A 67 12.08 4.74 -22.85
N LEU A 68 11.26 5.70 -22.40
CA LEU A 68 11.30 7.10 -22.81
C LEU A 68 12.08 7.99 -21.82
N ARG A 69 12.89 7.43 -20.91
CA ARG A 69 13.59 8.20 -19.85
C ARG A 69 14.48 9.34 -20.37
N ASN A 70 15.04 9.20 -21.58
CA ASN A 70 15.95 10.18 -22.17
C ASN A 70 15.24 11.20 -23.07
N SER A 71 13.91 11.15 -23.17
CA SER A 71 13.15 12.11 -23.95
C SER A 71 12.61 13.24 -23.07
N GLU A 72 12.28 14.37 -23.68
CA GLU A 72 11.64 15.52 -23.02
C GLU A 72 10.28 15.14 -22.38
N ILE A 73 9.69 14.03 -22.82
CA ILE A 73 8.37 13.53 -22.39
C ILE A 73 8.53 12.38 -21.38
N GLY A 74 9.76 12.01 -20.97
CA GLY A 74 10.01 10.85 -20.11
C GLY A 74 9.24 10.86 -18.79
N LEU A 75 9.13 12.03 -18.15
CA LEU A 75 8.39 12.22 -16.90
C LEU A 75 6.86 12.07 -17.10
N LEU A 76 6.31 12.61 -18.20
CA LEU A 76 4.90 12.45 -18.54
C LEU A 76 4.54 11.00 -18.90
N ALA A 77 5.40 10.34 -19.67
CA ALA A 77 5.24 8.92 -19.99
C ALA A 77 5.28 8.06 -18.73
N GLY A 78 6.19 8.37 -17.79
CA GLY A 78 6.28 7.67 -16.50
C GLY A 78 5.03 7.86 -15.64
N PHE A 79 4.48 9.07 -15.59
CA PHE A 79 3.23 9.36 -14.90
C PHE A 79 2.03 8.61 -15.50
N LEU A 80 1.89 8.61 -16.83
CA LEU A 80 0.78 7.93 -17.49
C LEU A 80 0.86 6.40 -17.32
N SER A 81 2.07 5.84 -17.37
CA SER A 81 2.30 4.42 -17.08
C SER A 81 1.95 4.05 -15.63
N THR A 82 2.28 4.94 -14.68
CA THR A 82 1.92 4.77 -13.26
C THR A 82 0.41 4.75 -13.07
N ILE A 83 -0.35 5.66 -13.71
CA ILE A 83 -1.82 5.66 -13.68
C ILE A 83 -2.37 4.35 -14.26
N GLY A 84 -1.82 3.90 -15.39
CA GLY A 84 -2.20 2.63 -16.00
C GLY A 84 -2.03 1.45 -15.04
N LEU A 85 -0.90 1.40 -14.33
CA LEU A 85 -0.65 0.38 -13.31
C LEU A 85 -1.64 0.49 -12.14
N ILE A 86 -1.90 1.70 -11.63
CA ILE A 86 -2.88 1.93 -10.54
C ILE A 86 -4.27 1.43 -10.92
N LEU A 87 -4.71 1.61 -12.17
CA LEU A 87 -5.98 1.08 -12.66
C LEU A 87 -6.01 -0.45 -12.62
N ILE A 88 -4.93 -1.11 -13.05
CA ILE A 88 -4.81 -2.58 -13.01
C ILE A 88 -4.84 -3.08 -11.56
N LEU A 89 -4.12 -2.43 -10.63
CA LEU A 89 -4.16 -2.80 -9.21
C LEU A 89 -5.55 -2.61 -8.61
N THR A 90 -6.21 -1.50 -8.93
CA THR A 90 -7.57 -1.21 -8.45
C THR A 90 -8.56 -2.27 -8.96
N LEU A 91 -8.41 -2.70 -10.22
CA LEU A 91 -9.20 -3.78 -10.80
C LEU A 91 -8.91 -5.12 -10.09
N GLY A 92 -7.64 -5.44 -9.82
CA GLY A 92 -7.27 -6.62 -9.01
C GLY A 92 -7.95 -6.62 -7.63
N LEU A 93 -7.96 -5.47 -6.94
CA LEU A 93 -8.66 -5.30 -5.67
C LEU A 93 -10.18 -5.49 -5.81
N THR A 94 -10.79 -5.04 -6.92
CA THR A 94 -12.23 -5.28 -7.15
C THR A 94 -12.56 -6.76 -7.34
N ILE A 95 -11.74 -7.50 -8.10
CA ILE A 95 -11.93 -8.94 -8.33
C ILE A 95 -11.78 -9.69 -7.01
N TYR A 96 -10.75 -9.38 -6.22
CA TYR A 96 -10.55 -9.97 -4.90
C TYR A 96 -11.75 -9.70 -3.98
N GLY A 97 -12.24 -8.46 -3.97
CA GLY A 97 -13.41 -8.09 -3.17
C GLY A 97 -14.66 -8.89 -3.55
N ALA A 98 -14.88 -9.08 -4.84
CA ALA A 98 -16.01 -9.86 -5.36
C ALA A 98 -15.89 -11.36 -5.05
N ALA A 99 -14.71 -11.95 -5.24
CA ALA A 99 -14.48 -13.38 -5.03
C ALA A 99 -14.47 -13.77 -3.55
N THR A 100 -13.88 -12.95 -2.68
CA THR A 100 -13.70 -13.28 -1.26
C THR A 100 -14.91 -12.92 -0.40
N PHE A 101 -15.60 -11.80 -0.68
CA PHE A 101 -16.69 -11.30 0.17
C PHE A 101 -18.10 -11.53 -0.41
N GLY A 102 -18.23 -12.40 -1.42
CA GLY A 102 -19.48 -12.64 -2.14
C GLY A 102 -20.61 -13.26 -1.31
N ASN A 103 -20.30 -14.05 -0.27
CA ASN A 103 -21.33 -14.87 0.41
C ASN A 103 -21.21 -14.99 1.95
N GLN A 104 -20.23 -14.36 2.60
CA GLN A 104 -20.04 -14.51 4.05
C GLN A 104 -20.01 -13.16 4.77
N LYS A 105 -20.92 -12.99 5.74
CA LYS A 105 -20.80 -12.01 6.82
C LYS A 105 -19.68 -12.47 7.75
N SER A 106 -18.42 -12.18 7.41
CA SER A 106 -17.32 -12.42 8.35
C SER A 106 -17.48 -11.51 9.57
N GLN A 107 -17.48 -12.11 10.75
CA GLN A 107 -17.58 -11.45 12.06
C GLN A 107 -16.26 -10.82 12.52
N GLY A 108 -15.20 -10.88 11.70
CA GLY A 108 -13.86 -10.43 12.05
C GLY A 108 -13.42 -9.18 11.29
N ASN A 109 -13.06 -8.14 12.04
CA ASN A 109 -12.35 -6.94 11.60
C ASN A 109 -13.01 -6.05 10.52
N THR A 110 -12.84 -4.74 10.68
CA THR A 110 -13.52 -3.71 9.88
C THR A 110 -13.27 -3.78 8.37
N LEU A 111 -12.23 -4.50 7.90
CA LEU A 111 -11.86 -4.66 6.48
C LEU A 111 -12.43 -5.90 5.79
N GLN A 112 -12.90 -6.92 6.52
CA GLN A 112 -13.31 -8.21 5.92
C GLN A 112 -14.79 -8.23 5.49
N THR A 113 -15.35 -7.07 5.14
CA THR A 113 -16.72 -6.96 4.65
C THR A 113 -16.72 -6.33 3.27
N LYS A 114 -17.67 -6.73 2.41
CA LYS A 114 -17.80 -6.18 1.06
C LYS A 114 -17.88 -4.65 1.06
N LYS A 115 -18.69 -4.07 1.97
CA LYS A 115 -18.85 -2.61 2.11
C LYS A 115 -17.54 -1.91 2.49
N ALA A 116 -16.76 -2.49 3.40
CA ALA A 116 -15.49 -1.92 3.81
C ALA A 116 -14.43 -2.03 2.71
N TRP A 117 -14.41 -3.15 1.99
CA TRP A 117 -13.51 -3.35 0.86
C TRP A 117 -13.83 -2.38 -0.30
N ASP A 118 -15.12 -2.09 -0.51
CA ASP A 118 -15.55 -1.09 -1.49
C ASP A 118 -15.10 0.34 -1.13
N GLN A 119 -15.09 0.69 0.16
CA GLN A 119 -14.53 1.95 0.64
C GLN A 119 -13.00 1.98 0.53
N PHE A 120 -12.35 0.85 0.81
CA PHE A 120 -10.90 0.71 0.72
C PHE A 120 -10.40 0.92 -0.72
N LYS A 121 -11.01 0.26 -1.72
CA LYS A 121 -10.62 0.43 -3.13
C LYS A 121 -10.82 1.88 -3.61
N GLY A 122 -11.89 2.54 -3.15
CA GLY A 122 -12.16 3.94 -3.49
C GLY A 122 -11.08 4.87 -2.92
N GLY A 123 -10.70 4.66 -1.65
CA GLY A 123 -9.59 5.38 -1.02
C GLY A 123 -8.25 5.12 -1.72
N PHE A 124 -7.96 3.86 -2.06
CA PHE A 124 -6.73 3.49 -2.77
C PHE A 124 -6.60 4.19 -4.11
N PHE A 125 -7.66 4.17 -4.94
CA PHE A 125 -7.65 4.80 -6.26
C PHE A 125 -7.42 6.32 -6.17
N VAL A 126 -8.18 7.01 -5.32
CA VAL A 126 -8.07 8.46 -5.15
C VAL A 126 -6.70 8.86 -4.58
N GLY A 127 -6.21 8.12 -3.58
CA GLY A 127 -4.90 8.37 -2.98
C GLY A 127 -3.75 8.11 -3.95
N ALA A 128 -3.82 7.02 -4.72
CA ALA A 128 -2.79 6.67 -5.68
C ALA A 128 -2.71 7.67 -6.85
N CYS A 129 -3.86 8.07 -7.41
CA CYS A 129 -3.89 9.11 -8.44
C CYS A 129 -3.40 10.47 -7.92
N GLY A 130 -3.83 10.87 -6.71
CA GLY A 130 -3.42 12.13 -6.10
C GLY A 130 -1.93 12.22 -5.80
N SER A 131 -1.35 11.16 -5.23
CA SER A 131 0.09 11.09 -4.92
C SER A 131 0.97 10.98 -6.16
N ALA A 132 0.54 10.25 -7.20
CA ALA A 132 1.24 10.21 -8.48
C ALA A 132 1.29 11.61 -9.12
N GLY A 133 0.18 12.36 -9.06
CA GLY A 133 0.13 13.75 -9.52
C GLY A 133 1.02 14.67 -8.70
N PHE A 134 1.03 14.52 -7.38
CA PHE A 134 1.93 15.26 -6.49
C PHE A 134 3.40 14.98 -6.82
N ALA A 135 3.79 13.72 -6.98
CA ALA A 135 5.15 13.35 -7.32
C ALA A 135 5.59 13.90 -8.69
N PHE A 136 4.69 13.88 -9.68
CA PHE A 136 4.91 14.49 -10.99
C PHE A 136 5.19 15.99 -10.88
N ILE A 137 4.39 16.72 -10.09
CA ILE A 137 4.59 18.17 -9.86
C ILE A 137 5.92 18.42 -9.15
N CYS A 138 6.22 17.65 -8.09
CA CYS A 138 7.48 17.78 -7.37
C CYS A 138 8.68 17.60 -8.31
N LEU A 139 8.72 16.51 -9.07
CA LEU A 139 9.81 16.20 -10.00
C LEU A 139 9.93 17.23 -11.13
N SER A 140 8.80 17.73 -11.65
CA SER A 140 8.78 18.80 -12.67
C SER A 140 9.32 20.12 -12.13
N SER A 141 9.14 20.40 -10.82
CA SER A 141 9.54 21.66 -10.18
C SER A 141 10.97 21.63 -9.62
N ILE A 142 11.65 20.48 -9.56
CA ILE A 142 13.03 20.38 -9.07
C ILE A 142 13.99 21.38 -9.75
N PRO A 143 14.03 21.53 -11.10
CA PRO A 143 14.95 22.48 -11.72
C PRO A 143 14.68 23.94 -11.29
N THR A 144 13.44 24.29 -10.95
CA THR A 144 13.12 25.62 -10.41
C THR A 144 13.51 25.83 -8.95
N PHE A 145 13.63 24.77 -8.15
CA PHE A 145 14.04 24.86 -6.74
C PHE A 145 15.56 24.93 -6.55
N THR A 146 16.34 24.40 -7.48
CA THR A 146 17.81 24.34 -7.37
C THR A 146 18.54 25.53 -8.00
N LEU A 147 17.83 26.38 -8.74
CA LEU A 147 18.41 27.52 -9.50
C LEU A 147 18.20 28.89 -8.85
N ASN A 148 17.86 28.95 -7.55
CA ASN A 148 17.86 30.18 -6.75
C ASN A 148 18.95 30.15 -5.68
#